data_AF-A0A8T5PPU9-F1
#
_entry.id   AF-A0A8T5PPU9-F1
#
_cell.length_a   1.000
_cell.length_b   1.000
_cell.length_c   1.000
_cell.angle_alpha   90.00
_cell.angle_beta   90.00
_cell.angle_gamma   90.00
#
_symmetry.space_group_name_H-M   'P 1'
#
loop_
_entity.id
_entity.type
_entity.pdbx_description
1 polymer ?
#
loop_
_entity_poly.entity_id
_entity_poly.type
_entity_poly.pdbx_seq_one_letter_code
_entity_poly.pdbx_strand_id
1 'polypeptide(L)'
;MPTATMNIVESLGDLIELVNEIRIEFGGTHKLNTAKLNGVYNTLREIHGEAKADAPPVFARKIAEAQAAITFIKSKKDVKDIESLFLKLIQHLNTAIALLGTKKPVRKAA
;
A
#
# COMPACT_ATOMS: atom_id res chain seq x y z
N MET A 1 -19.21 -8.86 13.99
CA MET A 1 -19.07 -7.93 12.85
C MET A 1 -17.60 -7.59 12.71
N PRO A 2 -17.01 -7.65 11.50
CA PRO A 2 -15.64 -7.17 11.26
C PRO A 2 -15.50 -5.73 11.76
N THR A 3 -14.36 -5.42 12.39
CA THR A 3 -14.05 -4.01 12.71
C THR A 3 -13.53 -3.33 11.45
N ALA A 4 -13.68 -2.00 11.32
CA ALA A 4 -13.15 -1.24 10.18
C ALA A 4 -11.65 -1.52 9.94
N THR A 5 -10.88 -1.77 11.01
CA THR A 5 -9.48 -2.18 10.93
C THR A 5 -9.26 -3.53 10.22
N MET A 6 -10.16 -4.50 10.40
CA MET A 6 -10.08 -5.82 9.76
C MET A 6 -10.27 -5.69 8.24
N ASN A 7 -11.27 -4.89 7.81
CA ASN A 7 -11.55 -4.63 6.40
C ASN A 7 -10.38 -3.90 5.71
N ILE A 8 -9.74 -2.96 6.40
CA ILE A 8 -8.56 -2.24 5.87
C ILE A 8 -7.37 -3.20 5.69
N VAL A 9 -7.14 -4.12 6.63
CA VAL A 9 -6.04 -5.08 6.54
C VAL A 9 -6.24 -6.04 5.36
N GLU A 10 -7.45 -6.58 5.19
CA GLU A 10 -7.80 -7.42 4.03
C GLU A 10 -7.58 -6.66 2.71
N SER A 11 -8.10 -5.43 2.63
CA SER A 11 -7.94 -4.58 1.44
C SER A 11 -6.46 -4.29 1.12
N LEU A 12 -5.62 -4.05 2.13
CA LEU A 12 -4.18 -3.84 1.91
C LEU A 12 -3.47 -5.12 1.46
N GLY A 13 -3.92 -6.29 1.93
CA GLY A 13 -3.43 -7.59 1.45
C GLY A 13 -3.72 -7.78 -0.03
N ASP A 14 -4.97 -7.57 -0.44
CA ASP A 14 -5.40 -7.67 -1.83
C ASP A 14 -4.62 -6.70 -2.73
N LEU A 15 -4.36 -5.47 -2.24
CA LEU A 15 -3.54 -4.50 -2.97
C LEU A 15 -2.09 -4.95 -3.14
N ILE A 16 -1.49 -5.64 -2.16
CA ILE A 16 -0.13 -6.19 -2.30
C ILE A 16 -0.09 -7.24 -3.40
N GLU A 17 -1.07 -8.14 -3.44
CA GLU A 17 -1.19 -9.17 -4.47
C GLU A 17 -1.34 -8.52 -5.85
N LEU A 18 -2.27 -7.58 -6.01
CA LEU A 18 -2.47 -6.84 -7.26
C LEU A 18 -1.21 -6.07 -7.69
N VAL A 19 -0.51 -5.41 -6.77
CA VAL A 19 0.74 -4.71 -7.08
C VAL A 19 1.83 -5.70 -7.54
N ASN A 20 1.91 -6.88 -6.91
CA ASN A 20 2.84 -7.92 -7.33
C ASN A 20 2.50 -8.46 -8.72
N GLU A 21 1.23 -8.68 -9.04
CA GLU A 21 0.80 -9.07 -10.38
C GLU A 21 1.23 -8.04 -11.43
N ILE A 22 0.98 -6.75 -11.17
CA ILE A 22 1.38 -5.66 -12.07
C ILE A 22 2.91 -5.63 -12.22
N ARG A 23 3.65 -5.83 -11.13
CA ARG A 23 5.12 -5.89 -11.15
C ARG A 23 5.62 -7.05 -12.02
N ILE A 24 5.03 -8.24 -11.90
CA ILE A 24 5.40 -9.42 -12.69
C ILE A 24 5.06 -9.21 -14.17
N GLU A 25 3.86 -8.68 -14.47
CA GLU A 25 3.43 -8.31 -15.82
C GLU A 25 4.39 -7.31 -16.45
N PHE A 26 4.80 -6.29 -15.70
CA PHE A 26 5.82 -5.32 -16.12
C PHE A 26 7.19 -5.97 -16.34
N GLY A 27 7.65 -6.87 -15.46
CA GLY A 27 8.93 -7.57 -15.63
C GLY A 27 8.99 -8.44 -16.89
N GLY A 28 7.86 -9.00 -17.33
CA GLY A 28 7.78 -9.77 -18.58
C GLY A 28 7.62 -8.93 -19.83
N THR A 29 6.95 -7.78 -19.75
CA THR A 29 6.54 -7.00 -20.94
C THR A 29 7.24 -5.65 -21.09
N HIS A 30 7.85 -5.15 -20.01
CA HIS A 30 8.29 -3.76 -19.82
C HIS A 30 7.21 -2.72 -20.16
N LYS A 31 5.93 -3.11 -20.14
CA LYS A 31 4.79 -2.23 -20.36
C LYS A 31 4.05 -2.04 -19.06
N LEU A 32 3.88 -0.78 -18.68
CA LEU A 32 3.21 -0.44 -17.43
C LEU A 32 1.68 -0.53 -17.60
N ASN A 33 1.03 -1.35 -16.78
CA ASN A 33 -0.43 -1.41 -16.74
C ASN A 33 -1.00 -0.24 -15.91
N THR A 34 -1.11 0.92 -16.56
CA THR A 34 -1.53 2.17 -15.92
C THR A 34 -2.97 2.13 -15.40
N ALA A 35 -3.85 1.37 -16.04
CA ALA A 35 -5.23 1.20 -15.61
C ALA A 35 -5.31 0.50 -14.25
N LYS A 36 -4.64 -0.65 -14.10
CA LYS A 36 -4.56 -1.37 -12.81
C LYS A 36 -3.91 -0.51 -11.72
N LEU A 37 -2.82 0.21 -12.04
CA LEU A 37 -2.17 1.11 -11.08
C LEU A 37 -3.06 2.27 -10.62
N ASN A 38 -3.90 2.82 -11.51
CA ASN A 38 -4.87 3.83 -11.12
C ASN A 38 -5.92 3.26 -10.16
N GLY A 39 -6.33 2.01 -10.35
CA GLY A 39 -7.18 1.28 -9.42
C GLY A 39 -6.55 1.21 -8.02
N VAL A 40 -5.31 0.74 -7.93
CA VAL A 40 -4.54 0.68 -6.67
C VAL A 40 -4.46 2.06 -6.01
N TYR A 41 -4.17 3.11 -6.78
CA TYR A 41 -4.08 4.48 -6.25
C TYR A 41 -5.40 4.96 -5.63
N ASN A 42 -6.53 4.67 -6.28
CA ASN A 42 -7.85 5.07 -5.81
C ASN A 42 -8.23 4.31 -4.53
N THR A 43 -7.99 3.00 -4.46
CA THR A 43 -8.25 2.22 -3.24
C THR A 43 -7.38 2.72 -2.08
N LEU A 44 -6.11 3.07 -2.31
CA LEU A 44 -5.27 3.68 -1.28
C LEU A 44 -5.81 5.05 -0.82
N ARG A 45 -6.45 5.82 -1.73
CA ARG A 45 -7.08 7.09 -1.38
C ARG A 45 -8.29 6.89 -0.48
N GLU A 46 -9.10 5.87 -0.75
CA GLU A 46 -10.24 5.49 0.08
C GLU A 46 -9.79 5.03 1.46
N ILE A 47 -8.82 4.11 1.53
CA ILE A 47 -8.22 3.65 2.80
C ILE A 47 -7.65 4.83 3.60
N HIS A 48 -6.95 5.76 2.94
CA HIS A 48 -6.42 6.95 3.60
C HIS A 48 -7.53 7.85 4.15
N GLY A 49 -8.68 7.94 3.47
CA GLY A 49 -9.85 8.67 3.94
C GLY A 49 -10.49 8.02 5.16
N GLU A 50 -10.71 6.71 5.12
CA GLU A 50 -11.33 5.92 6.19
C GLU A 50 -10.46 5.87 7.45
N ALA A 51 -9.14 5.79 7.29
CA ALA A 51 -8.19 5.69 8.38
C ALA A 51 -8.01 6.97 9.21
N LYS A 52 -8.45 8.14 8.72
CA LYS A 52 -8.19 9.45 9.37
C LYS A 52 -8.76 9.58 10.78
N ALA A 53 -9.78 8.80 11.14
CA ALA A 53 -10.40 8.86 12.46
C ALA A 53 -9.70 7.95 13.50
N ASP A 54 -9.27 6.76 13.08
CA ASP A 54 -8.93 5.67 14.02
C ASP A 54 -7.51 5.07 13.85
N ALA A 55 -6.77 5.47 12.81
CA ALA A 55 -5.45 4.90 12.53
C ALA A 55 -4.30 5.74 13.12
N PRO A 56 -3.16 5.10 13.46
CA PRO A 56 -1.96 5.83 13.87
C PRO A 56 -1.49 6.83 12.80
N PRO A 57 -0.94 8.01 13.17
CA PRO A 57 -0.40 8.97 12.19
C PRO A 57 0.66 8.35 11.25
N VAL A 58 1.42 7.38 11.75
CA VAL A 58 2.42 6.64 10.96
C VAL A 58 1.76 5.76 9.89
N PHE A 59 0.56 5.22 10.14
CA PHE A 59 -0.19 4.46 9.15
C PHE A 59 -0.59 5.35 7.97
N ALA A 60 -1.23 6.49 8.25
CA ALA A 60 -1.65 7.44 7.21
C ALA A 60 -0.45 7.91 6.37
N ARG A 61 0.69 8.16 7.02
CA ARG A 61 1.94 8.46 6.31
C ARG A 61 2.37 7.32 5.37
N LYS A 62 2.29 6.05 5.80
CA LYS A 62 2.67 4.91 4.94
C LYS A 62 1.75 4.76 3.73
N ILE A 63 0.45 5.01 3.89
CA ILE A 63 -0.49 5.03 2.77
C ILE A 63 -0.17 6.18 1.79
N ALA A 64 0.14 7.38 2.29
CA ALA A 64 0.57 8.49 1.45
C ALA A 64 1.89 8.20 0.70
N GLU A 65 2.86 7.56 1.36
CA GLU A 65 4.11 7.12 0.72
C GLU A 65 3.85 6.07 -0.38
N ALA A 66 2.92 5.14 -0.18
CA ALA A 66 2.48 4.19 -1.20
C ALA A 66 1.84 4.89 -2.41
N GLN A 67 0.97 5.88 -2.19
CA GLN A 67 0.38 6.69 -3.26
C GLN A 67 1.44 7.47 -4.06
N ALA A 68 2.43 8.04 -3.37
CA ALA A 68 3.55 8.71 -4.01
C ALA A 68 4.40 7.74 -4.85
N ALA A 69 4.65 6.52 -4.36
CA ALA A 69 5.37 5.50 -5.10
C ALA A 69 4.67 5.16 -6.44
N ILE A 70 3.34 5.03 -6.46
CA ILE A 70 2.57 4.81 -7.71
C ILE A 70 2.76 5.98 -8.68
N THR A 71 2.72 7.21 -8.18
CA THR A 71 2.94 8.41 -8.99
C THR A 71 4.33 8.40 -9.61
N PHE A 72 5.35 8.03 -8.84
CA PHE A 72 6.71 7.91 -9.35
C PHE A 72 6.85 6.79 -10.37
N ILE A 73 6.27 5.60 -10.14
CA ILE A 73 6.26 4.48 -11.09
C ILE A 73 5.77 4.94 -12.46
N LYS A 74 4.67 5.70 -12.49
CA LYS A 74 4.06 6.21 -13.74
C LYS A 74 4.92 7.24 -14.47
N SER A 75 5.78 7.98 -13.76
CA SER A 75 6.65 9.01 -14.34
C SER A 75 8.00 8.49 -14.84
N LYS A 76 8.40 7.29 -14.40
CA LYS A 76 9.71 6.73 -14.70
C LYS A 76 9.71 6.04 -16.06
N LYS A 77 10.90 6.03 -16.67
CA LYS A 77 11.18 5.38 -17.96
C LYS A 77 12.18 4.23 -17.83
N ASP A 78 13.05 4.30 -16.83
CA ASP A 78 14.04 3.27 -16.58
C ASP A 78 13.41 2.05 -15.88
N VAL A 79 13.68 0.87 -16.42
CA VAL A 79 13.08 -0.39 -15.95
C VAL A 79 13.51 -0.71 -14.51
N LYS A 80 14.79 -0.49 -14.17
CA LYS A 80 15.31 -0.80 -12.83
C LYS A 80 14.73 0.15 -11.78
N ASP A 81 14.60 1.43 -12.13
CA ASP A 81 13.91 2.42 -11.30
C ASP A 81 12.46 2.00 -11.04
N ILE A 82 11.74 1.56 -12.06
CA ILE A 82 10.34 1.12 -11.94
C ILE A 82 10.24 -0.11 -11.03
N GLU A 83 11.09 -1.12 -11.24
CA GLU A 83 11.12 -2.32 -10.39
C GLU A 83 11.43 -1.98 -8.92
N SER A 84 12.40 -1.10 -8.68
CA SER A 84 12.74 -0.65 -7.33
C SER A 84 11.55 0.06 -6.66
N LEU A 85 10.81 0.87 -7.41
CA LEU A 85 9.64 1.57 -6.90
C LEU A 85 8.47 0.61 -6.61
N PHE A 86 8.27 -0.45 -7.39
CA PHE A 86 7.30 -1.49 -7.07
C PHE A 86 7.62 -2.18 -5.74
N LEU A 87 8.89 -2.54 -5.52
CA LEU A 87 9.33 -3.14 -4.26
C LEU A 87 9.11 -2.19 -3.07
N LYS A 88 9.40 -0.89 -3.24
CA LYS A 88 9.12 0.13 -2.22
C LYS A 88 7.63 0.26 -1.95
N LEU A 89 6.78 0.28 -2.98
CA LEU A 89 5.33 0.30 -2.83
C LEU A 89 4.86 -0.87 -1.96
N ILE A 90 5.26 -2.10 -2.29
CA ILE A 90 4.92 -3.31 -1.51
C ILE A 90 5.43 -3.20 -0.07
N GLN A 91 6.63 -2.64 0.15
CA GLN A 91 7.16 -2.43 1.50
C GLN A 91 6.33 -1.43 2.31
N HIS A 92 5.86 -0.33 1.70
CA HIS A 92 4.99 0.64 2.36
C HIS A 92 3.66 0.00 2.79
N LEU A 93 3.07 -0.82 1.93
CA LEU A 93 1.82 -1.55 2.22
C LEU A 93 1.99 -2.56 3.36
N ASN A 94 3.04 -3.39 3.32
CA ASN A 94 3.36 -4.33 4.40
C ASN A 94 3.58 -3.62 5.74
N THR A 95 4.27 -2.48 5.72
CA THR A 95 4.48 -1.66 6.93
C THR A 95 3.15 -1.12 7.45
N ALA A 96 2.25 -0.67 6.56
CA ALA A 96 0.92 -0.19 6.94
C ALA A 96 0.09 -1.29 7.62
N ILE A 97 0.09 -2.52 7.08
CA ILE A 97 -0.55 -3.68 7.70
C ILE A 97 0.03 -3.95 9.09
N ALA A 98 1.36 -3.97 9.22
CA ALA A 98 2.04 -4.23 10.49
C ALA A 98 1.64 -3.21 11.58
N LEU A 99 1.51 -1.93 11.21
CA LEU A 99 1.09 -0.86 12.13
C LEU A 99 -0.33 -1.06 12.67
N LEU A 100 -1.24 -1.64 11.88
CA LEU A 100 -2.59 -1.97 12.32
C LEU A 100 -2.64 -3.25 13.19
N GLY A 101 -1.78 -4.22 12.89
CA GLY A 101 -1.62 -5.45 13.69
C GLY A 101 -0.95 -5.24 15.05
N THR A 102 -0.13 -4.19 15.21
CA THR A 102 0.53 -3.84 16.47
C THR A 102 -0.36 -3.05 17.44
N LYS A 103 -1.60 -3.49 17.71
CA LYS A 103 -2.25 -3.16 18.99
C LYS A 103 -1.59 -4.00 20.09
N LYS A 104 -0.34 -3.71 20.43
CA LYS A 104 0.26 -4.26 21.64
C LYS A 104 -0.49 -3.63 22.82
N PRO A 105 -1.17 -4.40 23.69
CA PRO A 105 -1.73 -3.84 24.90
C PRO A 105 -0.53 -3.30 25.69
N VAL A 106 -0.53 -1.99 25.97
CA VAL A 106 0.35 -1.42 26.97
C VAL A 106 -0.15 -1.97 28.31
N ARG A 107 0.27 -3.20 28.66
CA ARG A 107 0.22 -3.66 30.05
C ARG A 107 1.22 -2.80 30.80
N LYS A 108 0.75 -1.66 31.30
CA LYS A 108 1.28 -1.11 32.56
C LYS A 108 0.95 -2.17 33.62
N ALA A 109 1.93 -3.00 33.95
CA ALA A 109 1.91 -3.68 35.24
C ALA A 109 2.57 -2.70 36.22
N ALA A 110 1.77 -2.27 37.18
CA ALA A 110 2.15 -1.47 38.34
C ALA A 110 3.11 -2.23 39.26
#